data_AF-A0A920RYA3-F1
#
_entry.id   AF-A0A920RYA3-F1
#
_cell.length_a   1.000
_cell.length_b   1.000
_cell.length_c   1.000
_cell.angle_alpha   90.00
_cell.angle_beta   90.00
_cell.angle_gamma   90.00
#
_symmetry.space_group_name_H-M   'P 1'
#
loop_
_entity.id
_entity.type
_entity.pdbx_description
1 polymer ?
#
loop_
_entity_poly.entity_id
_entity_poly.type
_entity_poly.pdbx_seq_one_letter_code
_entity_poly.pdbx_strand_id
1 'polypeptide(L)'
;MLEKFERIKLGHFPTPIEHLKNITKYLGGPNIFIKRDDCTGLATGGNKTRKLEFLIADAIKNKAELVVTVGAVQSNHARQTAAACTLMGLKCLIILEQRVKDPPDVYMNSGNVFLDKLFGADFKNMS
;
A
#
# COMPACT_ATOMS: atom_id res chain seq x y z
N MET A 1 -3.62 -8.26 -23.74
CA MET A 1 -4.75 -7.39 -23.29
C MET A 1 -4.34 -6.38 -22.21
N LEU A 2 -3.42 -6.69 -21.28
CA LEU A 2 -2.91 -5.73 -20.27
C LEU A 2 -1.69 -4.91 -20.71
N GLU A 3 -0.92 -5.39 -21.70
CA GLU A 3 0.33 -4.78 -22.18
C GLU A 3 0.16 -3.36 -22.76
N LYS A 4 -1.07 -2.97 -23.12
CA LYS A 4 -1.38 -1.62 -23.62
C LYS A 4 -1.38 -0.54 -22.53
N PHE A 5 -1.38 -0.93 -21.26
CA PHE A 5 -1.35 -0.01 -20.14
C PHE A 5 0.08 0.12 -19.61
N GLU A 6 0.58 1.34 -19.57
CA GLU A 6 1.87 1.65 -18.96
C GLU A 6 1.87 1.26 -17.49
N ARG A 7 2.99 0.68 -17.04
CA ARG A 7 3.21 0.34 -15.64
C ARG A 7 4.65 0.63 -15.27
N ILE A 8 4.86 1.08 -14.04
CA ILE A 8 6.19 1.17 -13.44
C ILE A 8 6.41 0.00 -12.48
N LYS A 9 7.67 -0.41 -12.29
CA LYS A 9 7.99 -1.50 -11.36
C LYS A 9 8.11 -0.96 -9.94
N LEU A 10 7.12 -1.26 -9.09
CA LEU A 10 7.11 -0.85 -7.68
C LEU A 10 7.31 -2.03 -6.71
N GLY A 11 7.08 -3.26 -7.16
CA GLY A 11 7.12 -4.43 -6.28
C GLY A 11 7.93 -5.61 -6.81
N HIS A 12 8.11 -6.59 -5.93
CA HIS A 12 8.68 -7.89 -6.25
C HIS A 12 7.59 -8.81 -6.81
N PHE A 13 7.63 -9.04 -8.12
CA PHE A 13 6.65 -9.88 -8.83
C PHE A 13 7.33 -10.95 -9.69
N PRO A 14 6.71 -12.13 -9.87
CA PRO A 14 5.48 -12.59 -9.21
C PRO A 14 5.71 -12.91 -7.72
N THR A 15 4.72 -12.66 -6.86
CA THR A 15 4.81 -13.08 -5.45
C THR A 15 4.48 -14.57 -5.28
N PRO A 16 5.05 -15.26 -4.27
CA PRO A 16 4.86 -16.71 -4.07
C PRO A 16 3.40 -17.16 -3.92
N ILE A 17 3.15 -18.43 -4.25
CA ILE A 17 1.95 -19.18 -3.84
C ILE A 17 2.43 -20.29 -2.92
N GLU A 18 1.91 -20.34 -1.70
CA GLU A 18 2.36 -21.27 -0.67
C GLU A 18 1.22 -22.20 -0.24
N HIS A 19 1.52 -23.50 -0.11
CA HIS A 19 0.57 -24.48 0.40
C HIS A 19 0.57 -24.45 1.93
N LEU A 20 -0.59 -24.14 2.53
CA LEU A 20 -0.77 -24.11 3.97
C LEU A 20 -1.08 -25.52 4.50
N LYS A 21 -0.06 -26.39 4.44
CA LYS A 21 -0.16 -27.82 4.80
C LYS A 21 -0.76 -28.07 6.17
N ASN A 22 -0.33 -27.30 7.18
CA ASN A 22 -0.81 -27.46 8.55
C ASN A 22 -2.29 -27.06 8.69
N ILE A 23 -2.74 -26.00 8.00
CA ILE A 23 -4.14 -25.57 8.01
C ILE A 23 -5.01 -26.59 7.26
N THR A 24 -4.54 -27.05 6.10
CA THR A 24 -5.18 -28.12 5.32
C THR A 24 -5.41 -29.36 6.20
N LYS A 25 -4.36 -29.81 6.91
CA LYS A 25 -4.44 -30.95 7.83
C LYS A 25 -5.41 -30.71 8.98
N TYR A 26 -5.34 -29.53 9.62
CA TYR A 26 -6.19 -29.18 10.76
C TYR A 26 -7.69 -29.22 10.41
N LEU A 27 -8.05 -28.80 9.20
CA LEU A 27 -9.46 -28.77 8.75
C LEU A 27 -9.93 -30.10 8.13
N GLY A 28 -9.06 -31.10 7.97
CA GLY A 28 -9.40 -32.33 7.25
C GLY A 28 -9.56 -32.13 5.74
N GLY A 29 -8.93 -31.09 5.17
CA GLY A 29 -9.15 -30.60 3.82
C GLY A 29 -10.00 -29.32 3.78
N PRO A 30 -10.16 -28.66 2.61
CA PRO A 30 -9.49 -28.91 1.33
C PRO A 30 -8.01 -28.45 1.33
N ASN A 31 -7.30 -28.62 0.20
CA ASN A 31 -5.97 -28.02 0.02
C ASN A 31 -6.06 -26.49 0.00
N ILE A 32 -5.48 -25.84 1.00
CA ILE A 32 -5.50 -24.38 1.15
C ILE A 32 -4.17 -23.79 0.71
N PHE A 33 -4.21 -22.86 -0.23
CA PHE A 33 -3.05 -22.10 -0.70
C PHE A 33 -3.22 -20.62 -0.40
N ILE A 34 -2.11 -19.91 -0.22
CA ILE A 34 -2.08 -18.46 -0.09
C ILE A 34 -1.24 -17.84 -1.20
N LYS A 35 -1.78 -16.82 -1.86
CA LYS A 35 -1.02 -15.91 -2.73
C LYS A 35 -0.41 -14.81 -1.86
N ARG A 36 0.92 -14.77 -1.75
CA ARG A 36 1.66 -13.88 -0.84
C ARG A 36 1.75 -12.44 -1.34
N ASP A 37 0.60 -11.80 -1.54
CA ASP A 37 0.52 -10.38 -1.92
C ASP A 37 0.92 -9.43 -0.79
N ASP A 38 1.13 -9.93 0.41
CA ASP A 38 1.85 -9.22 1.46
C ASP A 38 3.35 -9.03 1.13
N CYS A 39 3.95 -9.94 0.35
CA CYS A 39 5.39 -9.89 0.02
C CYS A 39 5.74 -9.06 -1.23
N THR A 40 4.93 -8.07 -1.61
CA THR A 40 5.24 -7.20 -2.77
C THR A 40 6.44 -6.26 -2.53
N GLY A 41 6.89 -6.09 -1.28
CA GLY A 41 8.13 -5.40 -0.94
C GLY A 41 8.01 -3.90 -0.68
N LEU A 42 7.17 -3.16 -1.42
CA LEU A 42 7.07 -1.70 -1.28
C LEU A 42 6.58 -1.30 0.12
N ALA A 43 7.50 -0.74 0.91
CA ALA A 43 7.26 -0.27 2.27
C ALA A 43 6.51 -1.28 3.15
N THR A 44 6.99 -2.54 3.25
CA THR A 44 6.32 -3.71 3.88
C THR A 44 5.29 -4.43 3.01
N GLY A 45 5.03 -3.95 1.79
CA GLY A 45 4.25 -4.64 0.77
C GLY A 45 2.73 -4.62 0.98
N GLY A 46 2.02 -5.43 0.19
CA GLY A 46 0.57 -5.50 0.16
C GLY A 46 -0.01 -5.37 -1.24
N ASN A 47 -1.30 -5.68 -1.34
CA ASN A 47 -2.01 -5.71 -2.62
C ASN A 47 -2.12 -4.34 -3.32
N LYS A 48 -1.96 -3.21 -2.61
CA LYS A 48 -2.08 -1.86 -3.22
C LYS A 48 -0.90 -1.54 -4.13
N THR A 49 0.28 -2.12 -3.86
CA THR A 49 1.46 -2.01 -4.71
C THR A 49 1.14 -2.38 -6.17
N ARG A 50 0.37 -3.47 -6.39
CA ARG A 50 -0.02 -3.90 -7.75
C ARG A 50 -0.85 -2.86 -8.49
N LYS A 51 -1.74 -2.15 -7.78
CA LYS A 51 -2.61 -1.12 -8.38
C LYS A 51 -1.80 0.14 -8.68
N LEU A 52 -0.90 0.50 -7.77
CA LEU A 52 -0.08 1.70 -7.87
C LEU A 52 0.90 1.66 -9.04
N GLU A 53 1.34 0.47 -9.49
CA GLU A 53 2.19 0.36 -10.70
C GLU A 53 1.58 1.05 -11.93
N PHE A 54 0.25 1.03 -12.04
CA PHE A 54 -0.48 1.68 -13.14
C PHE A 54 -0.84 3.13 -12.83
N LEU A 55 -1.34 3.40 -11.62
CA LEU A 55 -1.79 4.74 -11.24
C LEU A 55 -0.65 5.76 -11.16
N ILE A 56 0.51 5.33 -10.66
CA ILE A 56 1.69 6.20 -10.59
C ILE A 56 2.32 6.38 -11.97
N ALA A 57 2.30 5.35 -12.82
CA ALA A 57 2.71 5.50 -14.23
C ALA A 57 1.85 6.56 -14.93
N ASP A 58 0.53 6.52 -14.73
CA ASP A 58 -0.39 7.52 -15.29
C ASP A 58 -0.15 8.93 -14.70
N ALA A 59 0.10 9.04 -13.39
CA ALA A 59 0.45 10.32 -12.76
C ALA A 59 1.71 10.94 -13.38
N ILE A 60 2.76 10.14 -13.59
CA ILE A 60 4.01 10.57 -14.23
C ILE A 60 3.75 11.00 -15.68
N LYS A 61 2.99 10.21 -16.44
CA LYS A 61 2.63 10.51 -17.83
C LYS A 61 1.91 11.85 -17.97
N ASN A 62 1.00 12.13 -17.03
CA ASN A 62 0.25 13.39 -16.98
C ASN A 62 1.03 14.53 -16.30
N LYS A 63 2.31 14.33 -15.96
CA LYS A 63 3.17 15.32 -15.29
C LYS A 63 2.56 15.87 -14.00
N ALA A 64 1.87 15.01 -13.26
CA ALA A 64 1.35 15.39 -11.95
C ALA A 64 2.51 15.68 -10.99
N GLU A 65 2.34 16.68 -10.13
CA GLU A 65 3.32 17.02 -9.09
C GLU A 65 2.91 16.47 -7.71
N LEU A 66 1.61 16.20 -7.53
CA LEU A 66 1.00 15.79 -6.27
C LEU A 66 0.01 14.65 -6.50
N VAL A 67 0.17 13.59 -5.72
CA VAL A 67 -0.83 12.52 -5.58
C VAL A 67 -1.59 12.74 -4.27
N VAL A 68 -2.92 12.80 -4.36
CA VAL A 68 -3.80 12.90 -3.20
C VAL A 68 -4.48 11.56 -2.98
N THR A 69 -4.42 11.03 -1.76
CA THR A 69 -5.09 9.80 -1.38
C THR A 69 -5.84 9.98 -0.06
N VAL A 70 -6.85 9.15 0.17
CA VAL A 70 -7.59 9.12 1.44
C VAL A 70 -7.29 7.82 2.18
N GLY A 71 -7.18 7.89 3.51
CA GLY A 71 -6.98 6.71 4.34
C GLY A 71 -7.22 6.97 5.82
N ALA A 72 -7.58 5.92 6.56
CA ALA A 72 -7.50 5.97 8.02
C ALA A 72 -6.04 6.11 8.48
N VAL A 73 -5.83 6.52 9.73
CA VAL A 73 -4.49 6.68 10.35
C VAL A 73 -3.56 5.49 10.08
N GLN A 74 -4.02 4.25 10.26
CA GLN A 74 -3.19 3.05 10.02
C GLN A 74 -3.37 2.44 8.61
N SER A 75 -3.68 3.25 7.60
CA SER A 75 -3.99 2.76 6.25
C SER A 75 -2.77 2.18 5.54
N ASN A 76 -2.82 0.88 5.23
CA ASN A 76 -1.86 0.23 4.34
C ASN A 76 -1.83 0.84 2.93
N HIS A 77 -2.95 1.42 2.47
CA HIS A 77 -3.02 2.06 1.16
C HIS A 77 -2.25 3.37 1.16
N ALA A 78 -2.49 4.23 2.15
CA ALA A 78 -1.81 5.52 2.29
C ALA A 78 -0.28 5.30 2.33
N ARG A 79 0.16 4.32 3.12
CA ARG A 79 1.56 3.92 3.23
C ARG A 79 2.21 3.44 1.96
N GLN A 80 1.51 2.64 1.16
CA GLN A 80 2.04 2.22 -0.14
C GLN A 80 2.03 3.37 -1.16
N THR A 81 1.03 4.26 -1.11
CA THR A 81 0.96 5.44 -1.98
C THR A 81 2.09 6.41 -1.67
N ALA A 82 2.31 6.74 -0.39
CA ALA A 82 3.40 7.61 0.06
C ALA A 82 4.75 7.06 -0.43
N ALA A 83 5.03 5.79 -0.15
CA ALA A 83 6.27 5.15 -0.60
C ALA A 83 6.45 5.17 -2.12
N ALA A 84 5.38 4.92 -2.90
CA ALA A 84 5.45 4.97 -4.35
C ALA A 84 5.73 6.39 -4.87
N CYS A 85 5.12 7.41 -4.26
CA CYS A 85 5.35 8.81 -4.61
C CYS A 85 6.80 9.22 -4.32
N THR A 86 7.30 8.89 -3.12
CA THR A 86 8.68 9.19 -2.72
C THR A 86 9.70 8.57 -3.67
N LEU A 87 9.52 7.31 -4.08
CA LEU A 87 10.42 6.65 -5.03
C LEU A 87 10.41 7.32 -6.41
N MET A 88 9.26 7.84 -6.85
CA MET A 88 9.08 8.43 -8.18
C MET A 88 9.27 9.95 -8.20
N GLY A 89 9.64 10.57 -7.07
CA GLY A 89 9.84 12.02 -6.98
C GLY A 89 8.54 12.84 -7.01
N LEU A 90 7.41 12.25 -6.64
CA LEU A 90 6.10 12.92 -6.55
C LEU A 90 5.83 13.34 -5.10
N LYS A 91 5.11 14.46 -4.91
CA LYS A 91 4.56 14.80 -3.59
C LYS A 91 3.36 13.90 -3.29
N CYS A 92 3.14 13.61 -2.01
CA CYS A 92 2.00 12.84 -1.54
C CYS A 92 1.26 13.61 -0.45
N LEU A 93 -0.05 13.81 -0.64
CA LEU A 93 -0.95 14.32 0.38
C LEU A 93 -1.93 13.23 0.78
N ILE A 94 -1.96 12.92 2.07
CA ILE A 94 -2.88 11.95 2.66
C ILE A 94 -3.98 12.72 3.39
N ILE A 95 -5.23 12.54 2.94
CA ILE A 95 -6.41 12.94 3.70
C ILE A 95 -6.69 11.86 4.74
N LEU A 96 -6.44 12.19 6.01
CA LEU A 96 -6.61 11.30 7.13
C LEU A 96 -8.04 11.30 7.66
N GLU A 97 -8.63 10.12 7.71
CA GLU A 97 -9.92 9.89 8.35
C GLU A 97 -9.73 9.33 9.76
N GLN A 98 -10.19 10.09 10.76
CA GLN A 98 -10.16 9.64 12.14
C GLN A 98 -11.33 8.68 12.41
N ARG A 99 -11.10 7.39 12.19
CA ARG A 99 -12.13 6.34 12.37
C ARG A 99 -12.16 5.73 13.77
N VAL A 100 -11.20 6.06 14.63
CA VAL A 100 -11.10 5.56 16.00
C VAL A 100 -11.35 6.71 16.96
N LYS A 101 -12.32 6.56 17.86
CA LYS A 101 -12.59 7.52 18.93
C LYS A 101 -11.51 7.40 20.01
N ASP A 102 -10.98 8.52 20.49
CA ASP A 102 -9.97 8.61 21.54
C ASP A 102 -8.77 7.65 21.32
N PRO A 103 -8.09 7.74 20.16
CA PRO A 103 -7.00 6.82 19.83
C PRO A 103 -5.85 6.96 20.84
N PRO A 104 -5.22 5.86 21.26
CA PRO A 104 -3.99 5.96 22.04
C PRO A 104 -2.88 6.62 21.19
N ASP A 105 -1.94 7.29 21.84
CA ASP A 105 -0.82 7.97 21.17
C ASP A 105 -0.06 7.05 20.20
N VAL A 106 0.15 5.79 20.62
CA VAL A 106 0.82 4.76 19.81
C VAL A 106 0.11 4.53 18.48
N TYR A 107 -1.23 4.63 18.43
CA TYR A 107 -1.98 4.49 17.19
C TYR A 107 -1.74 5.66 16.22
N MET A 108 -1.47 6.86 16.74
CA MET A 108 -1.24 8.08 15.96
C MET A 108 0.21 8.24 15.50
N ASN A 109 1.15 7.54 16.14
CA ASN A 109 2.58 7.79 15.97
C ASN A 109 3.43 6.55 15.65
N SER A 110 2.83 5.37 15.46
CA SER A 110 3.55 4.14 15.08
C SER A 110 3.00 3.51 13.79
N GLY A 111 3.56 2.39 13.34
CA GLY A 111 3.01 1.62 12.23
C GLY A 111 3.00 2.38 10.90
N ASN A 112 1.87 2.32 10.19
CA ASN A 112 1.75 2.89 8.85
C ASN A 112 1.90 4.42 8.85
N VAL A 113 1.26 5.15 9.77
CA VAL A 113 1.38 6.62 9.83
C VAL A 113 2.80 7.08 10.16
N PHE A 114 3.57 6.28 10.91
CA PHE A 114 4.98 6.56 11.13
C PHE A 114 5.78 6.43 9.82
N LEU A 115 5.53 5.38 9.04
CA LEU A 115 6.17 5.20 7.74
C LEU A 115 5.76 6.31 6.76
N ASP A 116 4.49 6.73 6.75
CA ASP A 116 4.01 7.85 5.93
C ASP A 116 4.81 9.13 6.19
N LYS A 117 5.04 9.46 7.47
CA LYS A 117 5.87 10.60 7.89
C LYS A 117 7.31 10.43 7.43
N LEU A 118 7.89 9.23 7.59
CA LEU A 118 9.25 8.93 7.16
C LEU A 118 9.43 9.07 5.64
N PHE A 119 8.40 8.76 4.86
CA PHE A 119 8.40 8.92 3.41
C PHE A 119 8.14 10.36 2.95
N GLY A 120 7.88 11.29 3.88
CA GLY A 120 7.68 12.71 3.58
C GLY A 120 6.29 13.03 3.03
N ALA A 121 5.28 12.23 3.36
CA ALA A 121 3.90 12.57 3.01
C ALA A 121 3.37 13.74 3.85
N ASP A 122 2.60 14.62 3.23
CA ASP A 122 1.79 15.63 3.91
C ASP A 122 0.47 15.02 4.39
N PHE A 123 -0.10 15.60 5.45
CA PHE A 123 -1.35 15.12 6.04
C PHE A 123 -2.38 16.24 6.16
N LYS A 124 -3.64 15.90 5.90
CA LYS A 124 -4.79 16.77 6.21
C LYS A 124 -5.91 15.95 6.81
N ASN A 125 -6.42 16.36 7.96
CA ASN A 125 -7.57 15.68 8.55
C ASN A 125 -8.83 16.00 7.74
N MET A 126 -9.69 15.00 7.55
CA MET A 126 -11.01 15.21 7.00
C MET A 126 -11.84 16.03 8.00
N SER A 127 -12.36 17.18 7.55
CA SER A 127 -13.22 18.08 8.32
C SER A 127 -14.61 17.51 8.50
#